data_AF-A0A1Q4VBC9-F1
#
_entry.id   AF-A0A1Q4VBC9-F1
#
_cell.length_a   1.000
_cell.length_b   1.000
_cell.length_c   1.000
_cell.angle_alpha   90.00
_cell.angle_beta   90.00
_cell.angle_gamma   90.00
#
_symmetry.space_group_name_H-M   'P 1'
#
loop_
_entity.id
_entity.type
_entity.pdbx_description
1 polymer ?
#
loop_
_entity_poly.entity_id
_entity_poly.type
_entity_poly.pdbx_seq_one_letter_code
_entity_poly.pdbx_strand_id
1 'polypeptide(L)'
;MHVSRPAVWAAASVTRTVLTQIIDGARRVGAEQARKKLIPGDLVSALERDVEVDVGDQWYHYSPTFRGLTGVLYGAEGVVVPSRRRSRSRKPSAVVGAHRFEAGVKKLLRGQGVTAVPAMVRDLDGIASMFLTNLARDAAMVVRGGGVKRFGTVALVMPGEPAPPLSLKDPLRALSVRTGDGWTIGRDDVLASVTTQLFGSIRQRALTEAREATQNTAAG
;
A
#
# COMPACT_ATOMS: atom_id res chain seq x y z
N MET A 1 -9.87 14.85 13.93
CA MET A 1 -10.44 13.84 13.00
C MET A 1 -10.28 12.49 13.66
N HIS A 2 -11.37 11.74 13.84
CA HIS A 2 -11.33 10.45 14.51
C HIS A 2 -11.22 9.32 13.48
N VAL A 3 -10.57 8.21 13.84
CA VAL A 3 -10.49 7.02 12.98
C VAL A 3 -11.18 5.87 13.70
N SER A 4 -12.23 5.32 13.08
CA SER A 4 -12.96 4.20 13.64
C SER A 4 -12.11 2.92 13.67
N ARG A 5 -12.36 2.03 14.64
CA ARG A 5 -11.67 0.74 14.72
C ARG A 5 -11.83 -0.08 13.42
N PRO A 6 -13.03 -0.18 12.80
CA PRO A 6 -13.18 -0.83 11.49
C PRO A 6 -12.34 -0.18 10.38
N ALA A 7 -12.16 1.15 10.38
CA ALA A 7 -11.28 1.82 9.43
C ALA A 7 -9.81 1.42 9.60
N VAL A 8 -9.33 1.31 10.85
CA VAL A 8 -7.97 0.83 11.14
C VAL A 8 -7.76 -0.59 10.61
N TRP A 9 -8.76 -1.47 10.81
CA TRP A 9 -8.68 -2.88 10.39
C TRP A 9 -8.70 -3.02 8.87
N ALA A 10 -9.56 -2.26 8.19
CA ALA A 10 -9.57 -2.19 6.73
C ALA A 10 -8.24 -1.67 6.21
N ALA A 11 -7.71 -0.57 6.75
CA ALA A 11 -6.43 0.00 6.30
C ALA A 11 -5.25 -0.98 6.52
N ALA A 12 -5.24 -1.69 7.66
CA ALA A 12 -4.23 -2.70 7.94
C ALA A 12 -4.33 -3.90 6.98
N SER A 13 -5.55 -4.36 6.67
CA SER A 13 -5.79 -5.44 5.71
C SER A 13 -5.33 -5.05 4.31
N VAL A 14 -5.76 -3.90 3.80
CA VAL A 14 -5.33 -3.38 2.48
C VAL A 14 -3.80 -3.28 2.40
N THR A 15 -3.17 -2.68 3.41
CA THR A 15 -1.71 -2.51 3.44
C THR A 15 -1.00 -3.87 3.41
N ARG A 16 -1.52 -4.86 4.15
CA ARG A 16 -1.01 -6.22 4.14
C ARG A 16 -1.13 -6.86 2.75
N THR A 17 -2.30 -6.75 2.11
CA THR A 17 -2.53 -7.31 0.76
C THR A 17 -1.56 -6.71 -0.25
N VAL A 18 -1.35 -5.39 -0.20
CA VAL A 18 -0.42 -4.69 -1.11
C VAL A 18 1.02 -5.16 -0.90
N LEU A 19 1.49 -5.21 0.35
CA LEU A 19 2.85 -5.69 0.65
C LEU A 19 3.03 -7.16 0.25
N THR A 20 2.02 -8.00 0.46
CA THR A 20 2.04 -9.41 0.02
C THR A 20 2.23 -9.49 -1.50
N GLN A 21 1.46 -8.74 -2.29
CA GLN A 21 1.60 -8.75 -3.75
C GLN A 21 3.00 -8.29 -4.18
N ILE A 22 3.52 -7.21 -3.58
CA ILE A 22 4.86 -6.69 -3.86
C ILE A 22 5.94 -7.75 -3.55
N ILE A 23 5.86 -8.40 -2.40
CA ILE A 23 6.82 -9.44 -2.01
C ILE A 23 6.70 -10.66 -2.92
N ASP A 24 5.50 -11.06 -3.35
CA ASP A 24 5.31 -12.18 -4.28
C ASP A 24 5.84 -11.84 -5.68
N GLY A 25 5.78 -10.58 -6.12
CA GLY A 25 6.47 -10.09 -7.32
C GLY A 25 7.99 -10.23 -7.18
N ALA A 26 8.56 -9.67 -6.12
CA ALA A 26 9.99 -9.75 -5.85
C ALA A 26 10.49 -11.20 -5.68
N ARG A 27 9.68 -12.07 -5.07
CA ARG A 27 9.98 -13.51 -4.94
C ARG A 27 10.08 -14.18 -6.31
N ARG A 28 9.17 -13.88 -7.24
CA ARG A 28 9.20 -14.44 -8.60
C ARG A 28 10.48 -14.04 -9.33
N VAL A 29 10.86 -12.77 -9.26
CA VAL A 29 12.13 -12.28 -9.82
C VAL A 29 13.34 -12.95 -9.17
N GLY A 30 13.37 -13.02 -7.83
CA GLY A 30 14.46 -13.67 -7.10
C GLY A 30 14.59 -15.16 -7.44
N ALA A 31 13.46 -15.84 -7.69
CA ALA A 31 13.42 -17.24 -8.09
C ALA A 31 13.99 -17.48 -9.50
N GLU A 32 13.78 -16.57 -10.46
CA GLU A 32 14.46 -16.60 -11.78
C GLU A 32 15.99 -16.64 -11.63
N GLN A 33 16.51 -16.08 -10.54
CA GLN A 33 17.94 -16.03 -10.22
C GLN A 33 18.34 -17.04 -9.13
N ALA A 34 17.50 -18.05 -8.86
CA ALA A 34 17.69 -19.10 -7.84
C ALA A 34 17.98 -18.58 -6.41
N ARG A 35 17.53 -17.37 -6.07
CA ARG A 35 17.74 -16.76 -4.75
C ARG A 35 16.56 -17.01 -3.80
N LYS A 36 16.88 -17.41 -2.56
CA LYS A 36 15.94 -17.45 -1.43
C LYS A 36 15.95 -16.16 -0.58
N LYS A 37 16.95 -15.31 -0.78
CA LYS A 37 17.14 -14.05 -0.06
C LYS A 37 16.98 -12.88 -1.01
N LEU A 38 15.92 -12.10 -0.80
CA LEU A 38 15.55 -10.97 -1.65
C LEU A 38 16.49 -9.78 -1.42
N ILE A 39 16.85 -9.14 -2.52
CA ILE A 39 17.63 -7.90 -2.58
C ILE A 39 16.77 -6.77 -3.16
N PRO A 40 17.14 -5.49 -2.95
CA PRO A 40 16.39 -4.35 -3.50
C PRO A 40 16.20 -4.41 -5.03
N GLY A 41 17.15 -4.99 -5.77
CA GLY A 41 17.01 -5.18 -7.22
C GLY A 41 15.84 -6.09 -7.63
N ASP A 42 15.51 -7.10 -6.81
CA ASP A 42 14.36 -7.97 -7.06
C ASP A 42 13.04 -7.20 -6.93
N LEU A 43 12.99 -6.24 -6.00
CA LEU A 43 11.85 -5.35 -5.80
C LEU A 43 11.66 -4.39 -6.95
N VAL A 44 12.74 -3.71 -7.36
CA VAL A 44 12.70 -2.75 -8.47
C VAL A 44 12.19 -3.44 -9.73
N SER A 45 12.79 -4.59 -10.07
CA SER A 45 12.41 -5.36 -11.25
C SER A 45 10.96 -5.85 -11.18
N ALA A 46 10.47 -6.18 -9.98
CA ALA A 46 9.08 -6.60 -9.80
C ALA A 46 8.09 -5.45 -10.00
N LEU A 47 8.43 -4.25 -9.51
CA LEU A 47 7.59 -3.06 -9.65
C LEU A 47 7.57 -2.53 -11.08
N GLU A 48 8.70 -2.55 -11.80
CA GLU A 48 8.76 -2.20 -13.22
C GLU A 48 7.90 -3.12 -14.09
N ARG A 49 7.69 -4.38 -13.66
CA ARG A 49 6.90 -5.39 -14.38
C ARG A 49 5.43 -5.41 -14.00
N ASP A 50 5.03 -4.82 -12.87
CA ASP A 50 3.67 -4.90 -12.34
C ASP A 50 2.95 -3.55 -12.42
N VAL A 51 2.28 -3.33 -13.56
CA VAL A 51 1.50 -2.12 -13.87
C VAL A 51 0.28 -1.96 -12.95
N GLU A 52 -0.15 -3.02 -12.26
CA GLU A 52 -1.29 -2.96 -11.34
C GLU A 52 -0.92 -2.41 -9.96
N VAL A 53 0.37 -2.39 -9.64
CA VAL A 53 0.94 -1.88 -8.39
C VAL A 53 1.63 -0.55 -8.67
N ASP A 54 0.86 0.42 -9.18
CA ASP A 54 1.31 1.82 -9.22
C ASP A 54 1.23 2.42 -7.80
N VAL A 55 2.19 2.02 -6.96
CA VAL A 55 2.42 2.66 -5.65
C VAL A 55 3.38 3.84 -5.87
N GLY A 56 3.07 4.66 -6.87
CA GLY A 56 3.60 5.98 -7.08
C GLY A 56 5.06 6.03 -7.53
N ASP A 57 5.25 6.63 -8.69
CA ASP A 57 6.49 7.28 -9.13
C ASP A 57 7.18 8.11 -8.00
N GLN A 58 6.41 8.58 -7.00
CA GLN A 58 6.92 9.26 -5.81
C GLN A 58 7.69 8.38 -4.81
N TRP A 59 7.45 7.07 -4.74
CA TRP A 59 8.19 6.18 -3.85
C TRP A 59 9.69 6.25 -4.13
N TYR A 60 10.06 6.18 -5.43
CA TYR A 60 11.44 6.19 -5.90
C TYR A 60 12.23 7.38 -5.35
N HIS A 61 11.56 8.52 -5.12
CA HIS A 61 12.20 9.73 -4.62
C HIS A 61 12.56 9.72 -3.12
N TYR A 62 11.92 8.86 -2.31
CA TYR A 62 12.05 8.88 -0.86
C TYR A 62 12.75 7.67 -0.25
N SER A 63 13.06 6.63 -1.03
CA SER A 63 13.87 5.52 -0.52
C SER A 63 15.38 5.83 -0.55
N PRO A 64 16.09 5.73 0.59
CA PRO A 64 17.55 5.83 0.64
C PRO A 64 18.26 4.80 -0.25
N THR A 65 17.60 3.68 -0.54
CA THR A 65 18.10 2.53 -1.31
C THR A 65 18.02 2.76 -2.82
N PHE A 66 17.10 3.63 -3.26
CA PHE A 66 16.80 3.90 -4.67
C PHE A 66 17.52 5.13 -5.23
N ARG A 67 18.01 6.05 -4.38
CA ARG A 67 18.82 7.21 -4.81
C ARG A 67 20.18 6.81 -5.46
N GLY A 68 20.53 5.53 -5.47
CA GLY A 68 21.73 4.99 -6.13
C GLY A 68 21.53 3.73 -6.99
N LEU A 69 20.29 3.29 -7.24
CA LEU A 69 19.96 2.07 -8.04
C LEU A 69 20.69 0.75 -7.69
N THR A 70 21.47 0.69 -6.61
CA THR A 70 22.42 -0.40 -6.35
C THR A 70 22.26 -1.03 -4.97
N GLY A 71 21.40 -0.47 -4.11
CA GLY A 71 21.16 -1.04 -2.78
C GLY A 71 22.38 -1.06 -1.85
N VAL A 72 23.41 -0.25 -2.13
CA VAL A 72 24.59 -0.07 -1.28
C VAL A 72 24.65 1.41 -0.87
N LEU A 73 24.79 1.67 0.44
CA LEU A 73 25.25 2.97 0.94
C LEU A 73 26.71 3.12 0.52
N TYR A 74 26.95 3.70 -0.66
CA TYR A 74 28.27 4.18 -1.03
C TYR A 74 28.56 5.45 -0.22
N GLY A 75 29.72 5.51 0.43
CA GLY A 75 30.28 6.78 0.86
C GLY A 75 30.63 7.67 -0.34
N ALA A 76 31.06 8.91 -0.11
CA ALA A 76 31.45 9.84 -1.18
C ALA A 76 32.64 9.32 -2.04
N GLU A 77 33.28 8.24 -1.59
CA GLU A 77 34.45 7.59 -2.16
C GLU A 77 34.15 6.16 -2.70
N GLY A 78 32.89 5.72 -2.74
CA GLY A 78 32.49 4.47 -3.41
C GLY A 78 32.76 3.16 -2.65
N VAL A 79 33.03 3.20 -1.34
CA VAL A 79 33.27 1.99 -0.51
C VAL A 79 31.97 1.47 0.13
N VAL A 80 31.80 0.13 0.16
CA VAL A 80 30.70 -0.57 0.84
C VAL A 80 30.77 -0.30 2.35
N VAL A 81 29.85 0.51 2.88
CA VAL A 81 29.79 0.79 4.33
C VAL A 81 29.20 -0.42 5.08
N PRO A 82 29.94 -1.08 5.98
CA PRO A 82 29.37 -2.13 6.81
C PRO A 82 28.30 -1.52 7.72
N SER A 83 27.19 -2.23 7.92
CA SER A 83 26.24 -1.88 8.98
C SER A 83 27.01 -1.79 10.30
N ARG A 84 27.00 -0.60 10.95
CA ARG A 84 27.75 -0.35 12.19
C ARG A 84 27.58 -1.53 13.16
N ARG A 85 28.74 -2.10 13.54
CA ARG A 85 28.89 -3.24 14.45
C ARG A 85 27.96 -3.07 15.66
N ARG A 86 27.12 -4.08 15.92
CA ARG A 86 26.25 -4.18 17.09
C ARG A 86 27.11 -4.15 18.36
N SER A 87 27.25 -2.98 18.97
CA SER A 87 27.69 -2.84 20.35
C SER A 87 27.30 -1.45 20.82
N ARG A 88 26.20 -1.38 21.59
CA ARG A 88 25.93 -0.42 22.69
C ARG A 88 24.43 -0.40 22.99
N SER A 89 24.12 -0.35 24.28
CA SER A 89 22.76 -0.21 24.82
C SER A 89 22.05 0.97 24.15
N ARG A 90 20.84 0.73 23.66
CA ARG A 90 20.01 1.75 23.01
C ARG A 90 19.65 2.83 24.03
N LYS A 91 20.27 4.00 23.94
CA LYS A 91 19.57 5.24 24.30
C LYS A 91 18.39 5.39 23.31
N PRO A 92 17.19 5.79 23.75
CA PRO A 92 16.09 6.06 22.83
C PRO A 92 16.53 7.21 21.93
N SER A 93 16.77 6.94 20.65
CA SER A 93 16.98 8.02 19.67
C SER A 93 15.62 8.55 19.24
N ALA A 94 15.57 9.80 18.79
CA ALA A 94 14.37 10.50 18.29
C ALA A 94 13.70 9.85 17.05
N VAL A 95 14.06 8.61 16.72
CA VAL A 95 13.57 7.79 15.60
C VAL A 95 12.65 6.66 16.13
N VAL A 96 11.98 6.90 17.25
CA VAL A 96 10.89 6.03 17.76
C VAL A 96 9.70 6.17 16.80
N GLY A 97 9.73 5.41 15.69
CA GLY A 97 8.65 5.42 14.70
C GLY A 97 9.05 5.03 13.27
N ALA A 98 10.34 5.11 12.90
CA ALA A 98 10.76 4.88 11.51
C ALA A 98 10.78 3.40 11.08
N HIS A 99 10.38 2.47 11.95
CA HIS A 99 10.35 1.03 11.69
C HIS A 99 9.06 0.38 12.21
N ARG A 100 7.96 1.13 12.19
CA ARG A 100 6.67 0.69 12.78
C ARG A 100 6.09 -0.55 12.11
N PHE A 101 6.45 -0.83 10.86
CA PHE A 101 5.99 -1.99 10.09
C PHE A 101 7.05 -3.09 9.98
N GLU A 102 8.30 -2.86 10.36
CA GLU A 102 9.42 -3.81 10.19
C GLU A 102 9.08 -5.23 10.70
N ALA A 103 8.46 -5.34 11.88
CA ALA A 103 8.06 -6.63 12.44
C ALA A 103 6.99 -7.33 11.59
N GLY A 104 6.00 -6.56 11.09
CA GLY A 104 4.96 -7.05 10.19
C GLY A 104 5.51 -7.48 8.84
N VAL A 105 6.40 -6.67 8.25
CA VAL A 105 7.12 -6.98 7.01
C VAL A 105 7.90 -8.29 7.14
N LYS A 106 8.69 -8.45 8.21
CA LYS A 106 9.41 -9.71 8.47
C LYS A 106 8.48 -10.91 8.66
N LYS A 107 7.29 -10.70 9.23
CA LYS A 107 6.28 -11.75 9.35
C LYS A 107 5.73 -12.14 7.98
N LEU A 108 5.44 -11.18 7.10
CA LEU A 108 4.97 -11.43 5.74
C LEU A 108 6.01 -12.18 4.89
N LEU A 109 7.26 -11.71 4.88
CA LEU A 109 8.37 -12.37 4.18
C LEU A 109 8.48 -13.86 4.58
N ARG A 110 8.45 -14.15 5.89
CA ARG A 110 8.49 -15.52 6.40
C ARG A 110 7.26 -16.34 6.00
N GLY A 111 6.08 -15.73 6.04
CA GLY A 111 4.84 -16.37 5.59
C GLY A 111 4.86 -16.74 4.10
N GLN A 112 5.64 -16.02 3.29
CA GLN A 112 5.85 -16.29 1.86
C GLN A 112 7.08 -17.16 1.57
N GLY A 113 7.73 -17.70 2.60
CA GLY A 113 8.88 -18.60 2.48
C GLY A 113 10.20 -17.93 2.07
N VAL A 114 10.29 -16.60 2.17
CA VAL A 114 11.48 -15.82 1.77
C VAL A 114 12.09 -15.05 2.94
N THR A 115 13.36 -14.70 2.79
CA THR A 115 14.02 -13.72 3.64
C THR A 115 14.48 -12.54 2.80
N ALA A 116 14.76 -11.40 3.42
CA ALA A 116 15.22 -10.21 2.71
C ALA A 116 16.46 -9.63 3.41
N VAL A 117 17.33 -8.97 2.64
CA VAL A 117 18.41 -8.16 3.22
C VAL A 117 17.83 -6.98 4.02
N PRO A 118 18.54 -6.46 5.04
CA PRO A 118 18.01 -5.36 5.86
C PRO A 118 17.61 -4.11 5.07
N ALA A 119 18.27 -3.81 3.95
CA ALA A 119 17.90 -2.68 3.08
C ALA A 119 16.49 -2.85 2.50
N MET A 120 16.22 -4.00 1.90
CA MET A 120 14.91 -4.38 1.37
C MET A 120 13.80 -4.34 2.43
N VAL A 121 14.08 -4.75 3.67
CA VAL A 121 13.10 -4.67 4.77
C VAL A 121 12.77 -3.21 5.12
N ARG A 122 13.75 -2.30 5.06
CA ARG A 122 13.52 -0.87 5.27
C ARG A 122 12.73 -0.25 4.13
N ASP A 123 12.97 -0.69 2.90
CA ASP A 123 12.15 -0.29 1.75
C ASP A 123 10.68 -0.67 1.99
N LEU A 124 10.41 -1.95 2.28
CA LEU A 124 9.06 -2.46 2.63
C LEU A 124 8.39 -1.71 3.80
N ASP A 125 9.14 -1.29 4.81
CA ASP A 125 8.62 -0.45 5.89
C ASP A 125 8.27 0.98 5.43
N GLY A 126 9.12 1.59 4.60
CA GLY A 126 8.89 2.90 4.00
C GLY A 126 7.65 2.90 3.08
N ILE A 127 7.50 1.84 2.31
CA ILE A 127 6.35 1.60 1.41
C ILE A 127 5.06 1.54 2.20
N ALA A 128 5.03 0.68 3.22
CA ALA A 128 3.89 0.55 4.11
C ALA A 128 3.52 1.89 4.75
N SER A 129 4.53 2.67 5.15
CA SER A 129 4.35 3.99 5.74
C SER A 129 3.79 5.03 4.78
N MET A 130 4.28 5.07 3.55
CA MET A 130 3.81 6.02 2.54
C MET A 130 2.41 5.64 2.05
N PHE A 131 2.19 4.37 1.74
CA PHE A 131 0.88 3.85 1.35
C PHE A 131 -0.18 4.17 2.40
N LEU A 132 0.07 3.86 3.68
CA LEU A 132 -0.89 4.14 4.74
C LEU A 132 -1.13 5.66 4.92
N THR A 133 -0.09 6.48 4.76
CA THR A 133 -0.23 7.95 4.83
C THR A 133 -1.11 8.49 3.72
N ASN A 134 -0.90 8.02 2.48
CA ASN A 134 -1.73 8.41 1.35
C ASN A 134 -3.17 7.91 1.52
N LEU A 135 -3.33 6.65 1.95
CA LEU A 135 -4.64 6.05 2.21
C LEU A 135 -5.43 6.84 3.27
N ALA A 136 -4.76 7.28 4.34
CA ALA A 136 -5.35 8.12 5.37
C ALA A 136 -5.70 9.53 4.86
N ARG A 137 -4.82 10.14 4.04
CA ARG A 137 -5.08 11.43 3.40
C ARG A 137 -6.31 11.36 2.51
N ASP A 138 -6.39 10.35 1.66
CA ASP A 138 -7.50 10.19 0.70
C ASP A 138 -8.80 9.84 1.42
N ALA A 139 -8.76 8.99 2.44
CA ALA A 139 -9.93 8.73 3.29
C ALA A 139 -10.41 10.01 3.99
N ALA A 140 -9.48 10.86 4.46
CA ALA A 140 -9.82 12.16 5.02
C ALA A 140 -10.45 13.11 3.99
N MET A 141 -9.97 13.08 2.74
CA MET A 141 -10.56 13.82 1.62
C MET A 141 -11.99 13.34 1.32
N VAL A 142 -12.23 12.02 1.32
CA VAL A 142 -13.56 11.43 1.15
C VAL A 142 -14.51 11.90 2.26
N VAL A 143 -14.07 11.86 3.52
CA VAL A 143 -14.85 12.33 4.67
C VAL A 143 -15.23 13.80 4.54
N ARG A 144 -14.25 14.68 4.25
CA ARG A 144 -14.47 16.12 4.07
C ARG A 144 -15.32 16.44 2.84
N GLY A 145 -15.24 15.60 1.81
CA GLY A 145 -16.01 15.72 0.57
C GLY A 145 -17.47 15.28 0.69
N GLY A 146 -17.87 14.66 1.81
CA GLY A 146 -19.22 14.10 1.98
C GLY A 146 -19.44 12.75 1.29
N GLY A 147 -18.35 12.01 1.01
CA GLY A 147 -18.35 10.79 0.20
C GLY A 147 -17.57 10.97 -1.10
N VAL A 148 -17.58 9.94 -1.95
CA VAL A 148 -16.88 10.01 -3.24
C VAL A 148 -17.66 10.93 -4.18
N LYS A 149 -17.12 12.12 -4.46
CA LYS A 149 -17.67 13.02 -5.48
C LYS A 149 -17.40 12.44 -6.87
N ARG A 150 -18.44 11.92 -7.54
CA ARG A 150 -18.38 11.65 -8.98
C ARG A 150 -18.62 12.94 -9.74
N PHE A 151 -17.66 13.35 -10.56
CA PHE A 151 -17.97 14.19 -11.71
C PHE A 151 -18.71 13.30 -12.72
N GLY A 152 -19.84 13.79 -13.25
CA GLY A 152 -20.75 13.00 -14.08
C GLY A 152 -20.03 12.23 -15.19
N THR A 153 -20.41 10.98 -15.40
CA THR A 153 -19.95 10.19 -16.55
C THR A 153 -20.44 10.90 -17.81
N VAL A 154 -19.53 11.49 -18.58
CA VAL A 154 -19.86 12.01 -19.92
C VAL A 154 -20.06 10.79 -20.81
N ALA A 155 -21.31 10.42 -21.04
CA ALA A 155 -21.65 9.51 -22.11
C ALA A 155 -21.47 10.27 -23.43
N LEU A 156 -20.42 9.95 -24.19
CA LEU A 156 -20.33 10.34 -25.60
C LEU A 156 -21.42 9.58 -26.35
N VAL A 157 -22.61 10.19 -26.44
CA VAL A 157 -23.73 9.68 -27.23
C VAL A 157 -23.65 10.34 -28.61
N MET A 158 -23.54 9.52 -29.66
CA MET A 158 -23.75 9.97 -31.03
C MET A 158 -25.23 10.33 -31.21
N PRO A 159 -25.57 11.44 -31.90
CA PRO A 159 -26.96 11.87 -32.05
C PRO A 159 -27.73 10.85 -32.90
N GLY A 160 -28.65 10.10 -32.28
CA GLY A 160 -29.51 9.13 -32.95
C GLY A 160 -29.59 7.76 -32.26
N GLU A 161 -28.72 7.46 -31.29
CA GLU A 161 -28.72 6.17 -30.59
C GLU A 161 -29.35 6.31 -29.19
N PRO A 162 -30.28 5.42 -28.78
CA PRO A 162 -30.86 5.46 -27.44
C PRO A 162 -29.76 5.20 -26.40
N ALA A 163 -29.69 6.05 -25.38
CA ALA A 163 -28.69 5.95 -24.33
C ALA A 163 -28.70 4.53 -23.71
N PRO A 164 -27.54 3.85 -23.61
CA PRO A 164 -27.51 2.51 -23.06
C PRO A 164 -28.02 2.54 -21.60
N PRO A 165 -28.82 1.53 -21.18
CA PRO A 165 -29.37 1.49 -19.84
C PRO A 165 -28.24 1.52 -18.81
N LEU A 166 -28.32 2.47 -17.88
CA LEU A 166 -27.37 2.62 -16.78
C LEU A 166 -27.31 1.31 -15.98
N SER A 167 -26.21 0.56 -16.13
CA SER A 167 -26.01 -0.70 -15.44
C SER A 167 -26.02 -0.47 -13.92
N LEU A 168 -27.09 -0.92 -13.28
CA LEU A 168 -27.48 -0.63 -11.90
C LEU A 168 -26.61 -1.35 -10.83
N LYS A 169 -25.53 -2.02 -11.24
CA LYS A 169 -24.64 -2.81 -10.36
C LYS A 169 -23.22 -2.26 -10.32
N ASP A 170 -23.09 -0.95 -10.18
CA ASP A 170 -21.79 -0.36 -9.91
C ASP A 170 -21.57 -0.33 -8.39
N PRO A 171 -20.62 -1.09 -7.79
CA PRO A 171 -20.33 -1.13 -6.34
C PRO A 171 -20.04 0.24 -5.72
N LEU A 172 -19.87 1.19 -6.62
CA LEU A 172 -19.18 2.43 -6.53
C LEU A 172 -20.26 3.56 -6.48
N ARG A 173 -21.55 3.23 -6.77
CA ARG A 173 -22.75 4.07 -6.54
C ARG A 173 -23.17 4.06 -5.06
N ALA A 174 -22.97 2.95 -4.35
CA ALA A 174 -23.24 2.82 -2.92
C ALA A 174 -22.33 3.69 -2.03
N LEU A 175 -21.18 4.14 -2.55
CA LEU A 175 -20.21 4.98 -1.85
C LEU A 175 -20.45 6.50 -2.02
N SER A 176 -21.47 6.89 -2.80
CA SER A 176 -21.70 8.29 -3.19
C SER A 176 -22.48 9.10 -2.16
N VAL A 177 -23.15 8.46 -1.19
CA VAL A 177 -23.92 9.14 -0.13
C VAL A 177 -23.37 8.70 1.23
N ARG A 178 -22.60 9.56 1.88
CA ARG A 178 -22.03 9.28 3.22
C ARG A 178 -23.03 9.66 4.32
N THR A 179 -23.40 8.69 5.15
CA THR A 179 -24.34 8.88 6.29
C THR A 179 -23.60 9.20 7.60
N GLY A 180 -22.56 10.04 7.56
CA GLY A 180 -21.65 10.27 8.69
C GLY A 180 -21.45 11.73 9.09
N ASP A 181 -20.92 11.95 10.29
CA ASP A 181 -20.74 13.25 10.97
C ASP A 181 -19.76 14.25 10.32
N GLY A 182 -19.06 13.90 9.24
CA GLY A 182 -18.01 14.76 8.67
C GLY A 182 -16.65 14.74 9.41
N TRP A 183 -16.55 14.08 10.57
CA TRP A 183 -15.38 14.14 11.46
C TRP A 183 -14.71 12.80 11.73
N THR A 184 -15.42 11.70 11.49
CA THR A 184 -14.97 10.33 11.74
C THR A 184 -14.70 9.56 10.44
N ILE A 185 -13.47 9.05 10.28
CA ILE A 185 -13.10 8.13 9.18
C ILE A 185 -13.66 6.74 9.49
N GLY A 186 -14.62 6.33 8.66
CA GLY A 186 -15.26 5.01 8.67
C GLY A 186 -14.52 4.00 7.80
N ARG A 187 -14.92 2.73 7.90
CA ARG A 187 -14.45 1.66 7.02
C ARG A 187 -14.65 2.02 5.56
N ASP A 188 -15.85 2.48 5.21
CA ASP A 188 -16.22 2.70 3.82
C ASP A 188 -15.46 3.88 3.21
N ASP A 189 -15.01 4.85 4.02
CA ASP A 189 -14.11 5.93 3.58
C ASP A 189 -12.74 5.37 3.17
N VAL A 190 -12.23 4.35 3.88
CA VAL A 190 -11.00 3.64 3.53
C VAL A 190 -11.20 2.77 2.28
N LEU A 191 -12.31 2.04 2.17
CA LEU A 191 -12.61 1.25 0.97
C LEU A 191 -12.79 2.14 -0.27
N ALA A 192 -13.37 3.33 -0.10
CA ALA A 192 -13.48 4.33 -1.15
C ALA A 192 -12.10 4.82 -1.61
N SER A 193 -11.19 5.17 -0.69
CA SER A 193 -9.85 5.62 -1.08
C SER A 193 -9.02 4.53 -1.78
N VAL A 194 -9.23 3.25 -1.44
CA VAL A 194 -8.61 2.12 -2.16
C VAL A 194 -8.99 2.11 -3.65
N THR A 195 -10.23 2.50 -4.00
CA THR A 195 -10.66 2.53 -5.42
C THR A 195 -9.94 3.59 -6.24
N THR A 196 -9.42 4.63 -5.59
CA THR A 196 -8.63 5.70 -6.22
C THR A 196 -7.16 5.32 -6.33
N GLN A 197 -6.61 4.59 -5.36
CA GLN A 197 -5.17 4.31 -5.28
C GLN A 197 -4.73 3.02 -5.97
N LEU A 198 -5.56 1.98 -5.96
CA LEU A 198 -5.20 0.68 -6.52
C LEU A 198 -5.91 0.44 -7.84
N PHE A 199 -5.30 -0.33 -8.73
CA PHE A 199 -5.88 -0.70 -10.03
C PHE A 199 -5.88 -2.22 -10.22
N GLY A 200 -6.49 -2.70 -11.30
CA GLY A 200 -6.46 -4.11 -11.67
C GLY A 200 -6.96 -5.10 -10.61
N SER A 201 -6.36 -6.29 -10.61
CA SER A 201 -6.74 -7.42 -9.77
C SER A 201 -6.43 -7.19 -8.28
N ILE A 202 -5.37 -6.44 -7.98
CA ILE A 202 -4.97 -6.12 -6.61
C ILE A 202 -6.01 -5.27 -5.89
N ARG A 203 -6.68 -4.33 -6.59
CA ARG A 203 -7.80 -3.56 -6.01
C ARG A 203 -8.90 -4.48 -5.49
N GLN A 204 -9.34 -5.42 -6.31
CA GLN A 204 -10.45 -6.30 -5.94
C GLN A 204 -10.06 -7.21 -4.77
N ARG A 205 -8.85 -7.78 -4.81
CA ARG A 205 -8.34 -8.59 -3.69
C ARG A 205 -8.27 -7.78 -2.40
N ALA A 206 -7.71 -6.57 -2.44
CA ALA A 206 -7.59 -5.69 -1.27
C ALA A 206 -8.95 -5.29 -0.70
N LEU A 207 -9.95 -4.99 -1.55
CA LEU A 207 -11.31 -4.69 -1.11
C LEU A 207 -12.00 -5.89 -0.48
N THR A 208 -11.83 -7.09 -1.03
CA THR A 208 -12.40 -8.33 -0.47
C THR A 208 -11.79 -8.64 0.88
N GLU A 209 -10.45 -8.70 0.98
CA GLU A 209 -9.75 -8.96 2.25
C GLU A 209 -10.11 -7.92 3.32
N ALA A 210 -10.22 -6.64 2.95
CA ALA A 210 -10.57 -5.59 3.89
C ALA A 210 -12.00 -5.70 4.41
N ARG A 211 -12.96 -6.13 3.57
CA ARG A 211 -14.33 -6.39 4.00
C ARG A 211 -14.38 -7.55 4.98
N GLU A 212 -13.76 -8.67 4.65
CA GLU A 212 -13.69 -9.86 5.51
C GLU A 212 -13.04 -9.55 6.86
N ALA A 213 -11.92 -8.81 6.85
CA ALA A 213 -11.21 -8.41 8.06
C ALA A 213 -12.10 -7.61 9.03
N THR A 214 -13.05 -6.83 8.52
CA THR A 214 -13.96 -6.03 9.36
C THR A 214 -15.24 -6.76 9.78
N GLN A 215 -15.65 -7.80 9.04
CA GLN A 215 -16.84 -8.61 9.36
C GLN A 215 -16.57 -9.60 10.50
N ASN A 216 -15.39 -10.22 10.51
CA ASN A 216 -15.00 -11.22 11.52
C ASN A 216 -14.87 -10.65 12.95
N THR A 217 -14.99 -9.34 13.13
CA THR A 217 -14.93 -8.65 14.44
C THR A 217 -16.28 -8.20 14.95
N ALA A 218 -17.29 -8.08 14.08
CA ALA A 218 -18.65 -7.75 14.50
C ALA A 218 -19.35 -8.92 15.21
N ALA A 219 -18.75 -10.12 15.14
CA ALA A 219 -19.25 -11.37 15.73
C ALA A 219 -18.49 -11.81 17.00
N GLY A 220 -17.64 -10.95 17.58
CA GLY A 220 -16.81 -11.25 18.75
C GLY A 220 -16.90 -10.19 19.85
#